data_AF-A0A959SXK9-F1
#
_entry.id   AF-A0A959SXK9-F1
#
_cell.length_a   1.000
_cell.length_b   1.000
_cell.length_c   1.000
_cell.angle_alpha   90.00
_cell.angle_beta   90.00
_cell.angle_gamma   90.00
#
_symmetry.space_group_name_H-M   'P 1'
#
loop_
_entity.id
_entity.type
_entity.pdbx_description
1 polymer ?
#
loop_
_entity_poly.entity_id
_entity_poly.type
_entity_poly.pdbx_seq_one_letter_code
_entity_poly.pdbx_strand_id
1 'polypeptide(L)'
;QASGTFSNLTAGSYTITAKDANGCTGSASFTLTDPNPCAGITVAVTTNITNNTPCLPANGSVMAMGTGGLAPYTFSKDGVNFQSSATFNSL
;
A
#
# COMPACT_ATOMS: atom_id res chain seq x y z
N GLN A 1 6.91 25.92 -24.33
CA GLN A 1 8.01 24.99 -23.98
C GLN A 1 8.33 24.15 -25.21
N ALA A 2 9.59 24.08 -25.64
CA ALA A 2 10.00 23.36 -26.87
C ALA A 2 10.48 21.92 -26.61
N SER A 3 10.56 21.50 -25.34
CA SER A 3 10.92 20.15 -24.91
C SER A 3 9.66 19.47 -24.34
N GLY A 4 9.28 18.33 -24.91
CA GLY A 4 8.10 17.54 -24.52
C GLY A 4 8.24 16.80 -23.19
N THR A 5 9.29 17.07 -22.43
CA THR A 5 9.54 16.42 -21.14
C THR A 5 8.99 17.28 -20.00
N PHE A 6 8.06 16.71 -19.23
CA PHE A 6 7.54 17.27 -17.99
C PHE A 6 8.06 16.41 -16.84
N SER A 7 8.80 17.01 -15.90
CA SER A 7 9.33 16.33 -14.71
C SER A 7 8.58 16.81 -13.47
N ASN A 8 8.54 15.99 -12.41
CA ASN A 8 7.87 16.29 -11.14
C ASN A 8 6.35 16.47 -11.24
N LEU A 9 5.69 15.74 -12.15
CA LEU A 9 4.22 15.66 -12.15
C LEU A 9 3.75 14.72 -11.05
N THR A 10 2.83 15.18 -10.22
CA THR A 10 2.12 14.36 -9.22
C THR A 10 1.01 13.56 -9.90
N ALA A 11 0.41 12.60 -9.20
CA ALA A 11 -0.76 11.92 -9.75
C ALA A 11 -1.91 12.88 -10.07
N GLY A 12 -2.55 12.69 -11.21
CA GLY A 12 -3.60 13.58 -11.71
C GLY A 12 -3.89 13.40 -13.19
N SER A 13 -4.97 14.02 -13.66
CA SER A 13 -5.31 14.11 -15.08
C SER A 13 -4.62 15.31 -15.70
N TYR A 14 -3.82 15.06 -16.74
CA TYR A 14 -3.09 16.09 -17.47
C TYR A 14 -3.58 16.16 -18.91
N THR A 15 -3.75 17.40 -19.39
CA THR A 15 -4.03 17.68 -20.81
C THR A 15 -2.88 18.48 -21.36
N ILE A 16 -2.16 17.93 -22.33
CA ILE A 16 -1.11 18.61 -23.07
C ILE A 16 -1.71 19.18 -24.35
N THR A 17 -1.51 20.47 -24.58
CA THR A 17 -1.93 21.14 -25.82
C THR A 17 -0.70 21.62 -26.56
N ALA A 18 -0.51 21.12 -27.78
CA ALA A 18 0.48 21.62 -28.74
C ALA A 18 -0.18 22.65 -29.65
N LYS A 19 0.55 23.70 -30.00
CA LYS A 19 0.12 24.74 -30.96
C LYS A 19 1.23 24.96 -31.98
N ASP A 20 0.89 24.91 -33.27
CA ASP A 20 1.83 25.21 -34.34
C ASP A 20 1.96 26.74 -34.57
N ALA A 21 2.92 27.14 -35.41
CA ALA A 21 3.16 28.54 -35.72
C ALA A 21 2.00 29.21 -36.47
N ASN A 22 1.20 28.43 -37.21
CA ASN A 22 0.01 28.92 -37.93
C ASN A 22 -1.25 28.97 -37.05
N GLY A 23 -1.16 28.52 -35.79
CA GLY A 23 -2.21 28.66 -34.80
C GLY A 23 -3.10 27.44 -34.60
N CYS A 24 -2.89 26.35 -35.34
CA CYS A 24 -3.57 25.08 -35.16
C CYS A 24 -3.15 24.44 -33.83
N THR A 25 -4.12 23.89 -33.10
CA THR A 25 -3.87 23.22 -31.82
C THR A 25 -4.26 21.76 -31.86
N GLY A 26 -3.46 20.90 -31.24
CA GLY A 26 -3.80 19.51 -30.94
C GLY A 26 -3.63 19.26 -29.44
N SER A 27 -4.53 18.49 -28.83
CA SER A 27 -4.46 18.16 -27.41
C SER A 27 -4.51 16.66 -27.16
N ALA A 28 -3.74 16.18 -26.19
CA ALA A 28 -3.76 14.81 -25.72
C ALA A 28 -3.91 14.81 -24.19
N SER A 29 -4.83 14.00 -23.69
CA SER A 29 -5.04 13.80 -22.25
C SER A 29 -4.44 12.48 -21.81
N PHE A 30 -3.78 12.47 -20.66
CA PHE A 30 -3.33 11.25 -19.99
C PHE A 30 -3.57 11.36 -18.48
N THR A 31 -3.79 10.21 -17.84
CA THR A 31 -3.93 10.09 -16.40
C THR A 31 -2.64 9.53 -15.84
N LEU A 32 -1.99 10.30 -14.97
CA LEU A 32 -0.86 9.81 -14.19
C LEU A 32 -1.42 9.26 -12.88
N THR A 33 -1.40 7.94 -12.72
CA THR A 33 -1.81 7.30 -11.48
C THR A 33 -0.62 7.22 -10.53
N ASP A 34 -0.82 7.67 -9.29
CA ASP A 34 0.12 7.36 -8.22
C ASP A 34 0.08 5.84 -8.02
N PRO A 35 1.20 5.13 -8.06
CA PRO A 35 1.27 3.83 -7.44
C PRO A 35 1.26 4.07 -5.93
N ASN A 36 0.11 4.49 -5.37
CA ASN A 36 -0.01 4.74 -3.94
C ASN A 36 0.41 3.44 -3.24
N PRO A 37 1.59 3.41 -2.59
CA PRO A 37 2.15 2.17 -2.06
C PRO A 37 1.34 1.64 -0.87
N CYS A 38 0.40 2.45 -0.37
CA CYS A 38 -0.52 2.11 0.70
C CYS A 38 -1.93 1.76 0.20
N ALA A 39 -2.21 1.88 -1.11
CA ALA A 39 -3.53 1.57 -1.65
C ALA A 39 -3.85 0.07 -1.49
N GLY A 40 -4.99 -0.21 -0.87
CA GLY A 40 -5.50 -1.58 -0.70
C GLY A 40 -4.77 -2.41 0.34
N ILE A 41 -3.93 -1.81 1.21
CA ILE A 41 -3.36 -2.55 2.34
C ILE A 41 -4.51 -3.05 3.21
N THR A 42 -4.60 -4.37 3.34
CA THR A 42 -5.51 -5.04 4.26
C THR A 42 -4.74 -6.06 5.08
N VAL A 43 -5.18 -6.28 6.31
CA VAL A 43 -4.58 -7.26 7.22
C VAL A 43 -5.66 -8.25 7.62
N ALA A 44 -5.43 -9.52 7.31
CA ALA A 44 -6.22 -10.64 7.80
C ALA A 44 -5.53 -11.25 9.02
N VAL A 45 -6.30 -11.75 9.99
CA VAL A 45 -5.78 -12.33 11.23
C VAL A 45 -6.47 -13.66 11.50
N THR A 46 -5.69 -14.70 11.77
CA THR A 46 -6.17 -16.02 12.19
C THR A 46 -5.68 -16.30 13.61
N THR A 47 -6.59 -16.62 14.51
CA THR A 47 -6.30 -16.95 15.91
C THR A 47 -6.38 -18.45 16.14
N ASN A 48 -5.41 -19.04 16.82
CA ASN A 48 -5.47 -20.41 17.31
C ASN A 48 -5.30 -20.38 18.83
N ILE A 49 -6.31 -20.85 19.56
CA ILE A 49 -6.24 -21.04 21.01
C ILE A 49 -6.13 -22.53 21.25
N THR A 50 -4.95 -23.00 21.68
CA THR A 50 -4.69 -24.42 21.93
C THR A 50 -5.03 -24.86 23.35
N ASN A 51 -5.36 -23.92 24.26
CA ASN A 51 -5.77 -24.27 25.62
C ASN A 51 -6.76 -23.26 26.22
N ASN A 52 -8.03 -23.67 26.37
CA ASN A 52 -9.07 -22.91 27.07
C ASN A 52 -9.38 -23.53 28.44
N THR A 53 -8.44 -24.29 29.03
CA THR A 53 -8.62 -24.90 30.34
C THR A 53 -8.21 -23.92 31.44
N PRO A 54 -9.05 -23.68 32.47
CA PRO A 54 -8.82 -22.66 33.50
C PRO A 54 -7.61 -22.91 34.41
N CYS A 55 -6.90 -24.03 34.23
CA CYS A 55 -5.78 -24.46 35.08
C CYS A 55 -4.42 -24.47 34.36
N LEU A 56 -4.36 -24.10 33.07
CA LEU A 56 -3.12 -23.99 32.31
C LEU A 56 -3.00 -22.58 31.74
N PRO A 57 -1.77 -22.03 31.58
CA PRO A 57 -1.61 -20.79 30.86
C PRO A 57 -2.19 -20.97 29.45
N ALA A 58 -3.11 -20.08 29.08
CA ALA A 58 -3.60 -20.01 27.72
C ALA A 58 -2.39 -19.74 26.82
N ASN A 59 -2.14 -20.64 25.88
CA ASN A 59 -1.15 -20.42 24.84
C ASN A 59 -1.93 -20.09 23.57
N GLY A 60 -2.20 -18.81 23.34
CA GLY A 60 -2.76 -18.33 22.08
C GLY A 60 -1.65 -18.08 21.07
N SER A 61 -1.89 -18.41 19.81
CA SER A 61 -1.11 -17.89 18.69
C SER A 61 -1.99 -17.13 17.73
N VAL A 62 -1.43 -16.07 17.16
CA VAL A 62 -2.08 -15.22 16.19
C VAL A 62 -1.17 -15.10 14.98
N MET A 63 -1.71 -15.35 13.79
CA MET A 63 -1.02 -15.17 12.52
C MET A 63 -1.70 -14.05 11.75
N ALA A 64 -0.96 -12.99 11.45
CA ALA A 64 -1.37 -11.91 10.57
C ALA A 64 -0.96 -12.23 9.12
N MET A 65 -1.67 -11.66 8.16
CA MET A 65 -1.31 -11.72 6.74
C MET A 65 -1.67 -10.39 6.08
N GLY A 66 -0.66 -9.70 5.55
CA GLY A 66 -0.83 -8.45 4.81
C GLY A 66 -1.02 -8.72 3.32
N THR A 67 -1.98 -8.04 2.70
CA THR A 67 -2.19 -8.04 1.24
C THR A 67 -2.40 -6.62 0.74
N GLY A 68 -2.10 -6.37 -0.53
CA GLY A 68 -2.15 -5.04 -1.15
C GLY A 68 -0.98 -4.12 -0.77
N GLY A 69 -0.88 -2.94 -1.37
CA GLY A 69 0.28 -2.07 -1.21
C GLY A 69 1.61 -2.67 -1.69
N LEU A 70 2.73 -2.15 -1.17
CA LEU A 70 4.08 -2.55 -1.55
C LEU A 70 4.77 -3.39 -0.45
N ALA A 71 5.26 -4.58 -0.80
CA ALA A 71 6.11 -5.40 0.08
C ALA A 71 7.50 -4.78 0.26
N PRO A 72 8.22 -5.06 1.36
CA PRO A 72 7.92 -6.01 2.44
C PRO A 72 7.01 -5.47 3.57
N TYR A 73 6.21 -6.35 4.17
CA TYR A 73 5.33 -6.00 5.31
C TYR A 73 6.03 -6.17 6.66
N THR A 74 5.62 -5.34 7.61
CA THR A 74 5.91 -5.54 9.03
C THR A 74 4.61 -5.56 9.82
N PHE A 75 4.58 -6.34 10.88
CA PHE A 75 3.40 -6.59 11.70
C PHE A 75 3.70 -6.17 13.14
N SER A 76 2.71 -5.59 13.79
CA SER A 76 2.78 -5.19 15.18
C SER A 76 1.47 -5.53 15.87
N LYS A 77 1.56 -6.05 17.10
CA LYS A 77 0.40 -6.30 17.95
C LYS A 77 0.05 -5.12 18.87
N ASP A 78 0.99 -4.20 19.08
CA ASP A 78 0.87 -3.06 20.00
C ASP A 78 0.88 -1.69 19.27
N GLY A 79 1.14 -1.70 17.96
CA GLY A 79 1.29 -0.49 17.15
C GLY A 79 2.60 0.26 17.38
N VAL A 80 3.52 -0.28 18.19
CA VAL A 80 4.78 0.38 18.59
C VAL A 80 5.98 -0.44 18.14
N ASN A 81 5.97 -1.75 18.37
CA ASN A 81 7.05 -2.67 18.02
C ASN A 81 6.64 -3.47 16.78
N PHE A 82 7.37 -3.27 15.67
CA PHE A 82 7.11 -3.92 14.39
C PHE A 82 8.14 -5.02 14.11
N GLN A 83 7.67 -6.14 13.59
CA GLN A 83 8.50 -7.30 13.23
C GLN A 83 8.11 -7.82 11.84
N SER A 84 9.06 -8.45 11.12
CA SER A 84 8.76 -9.10 9.84
C SER A 84 7.98 -10.41 10.00
N SER A 85 8.05 -11.04 11.18
CA SER A 85 7.24 -12.22 11.48
C SER A 85 5.78 -11.82 11.65
N ALA A 86 4.90 -12.43 10.88
CA ALA A 86 3.47 -12.25 11.02
C ALA A 86 2.86 -13.15 12.12
N THR A 87 3.66 -14.01 12.75
CA THR A 87 3.21 -14.91 13.82
C THR A 87 3.60 -14.36 15.19
N PHE A 88 2.60 -14.27 16.06
CA PHE A 88 2.71 -13.92 17.47
C PHE A 88 2.32 -15.15 18.30
N ASN A 89 3.28 -15.70 19.03
CA ASN A 89 3.07 -16.87 19.89
C ASN A 89 2.96 -16.44 21.36
N SER A 90 2.32 -17.27 22.17
CA SER A 90 2.22 -17.12 23.63
C SER A 90 1.54 -15.79 24.04
N LEU A 91 0.40 -15.50 23.40
CA LEU A 91 -0.56 -14.48 23.81
C LEU A 91 -1.50 -15.06 24.86
#